data_AF-Q9ACT6-F1
#
_entry.id   AF-Q9ACT6-F1
#
_cell.length_a   1.000
_cell.length_b   1.000
_cell.length_c   1.000
_cell.angle_alpha   90.00
_cell.angle_beta   90.00
_cell.angle_gamma   90.00
#
_symmetry.space_group_name_H-M   'P 1'
#
loop_
_entity.id
_entity.type
_entity.pdbx_description
1 polymer ?
#
loop_
_entity_poly.entity_id
_entity_poly.type
_entity_poly.pdbx_seq_one_letter_code
_entity_poly.pdbx_strand_id
1 'polypeptide(L)'
;MRSTLLSKPPRIASDAIDRGVVAPYQVLCIEIHDPQLQTLQLAADGEATDAVRAARLAALQTAALKAAVEHGFKRVLTFHSRLEEAEAFSEGLHRMATALYEEDPNRYPHPDTIWTSWLSGDHKADYRTRTLRALGADREGPAFLSSVKVLGEGVDTRECDAVFFADVRGSMPDLVQAVGRALRMHPGEGKLATIAVPILLGAGESPDELLTSPAYTPLAKLLTALRAHDSRIVEALTSPSTPSPPSPTVEQADDTEQADDAQADTDEEEDDADDARGLLSFTTAHDPRQIAAFIGMRVLNPEKVHWRRGIQAATRYLAEHDDLRVPYGYRTPAAWSPADFPLGVWIADLRRYYHEGTLDPDRIEQTEKLGMIWSEFDAAFEEGLAAAAAWAASHHVGLATPTDAMHGDYPVGKFLSNQRAAARRAEVLAHHQAAGTTAPDSTTIPLSDGRRQALEDIDPGWCPPWPIDWQRHFRLAWHHRQTSGTLPTKTGELVVDGADIGKWLTTQARAFNKLTVTQQWMLTGTLGLTPTPTPAPRKLSRAEQRALSLAAARQFHAREGHLDVPRTHREPIDGTEIGLGAWINNVRARQASQPEDLKYTLTTLGMRWS
;
A
#
# COMPACT_ATOMS: atom_id res chain seq x y z
N MET A 1 -36.90 -4.85 -18.08
CA MET A 1 -37.22 -5.77 -16.94
C MET A 1 -35.91 -6.39 -16.46
N ARG A 2 -35.72 -6.41 -15.13
CA ARG A 2 -34.53 -6.82 -14.36
C ARG A 2 -33.53 -5.70 -14.07
N SER A 3 -33.99 -4.80 -13.19
CA SER A 3 -33.16 -4.03 -12.27
C SER A 3 -32.65 -4.98 -11.19
N THR A 4 -31.33 -5.13 -11.09
CA THR A 4 -30.68 -5.95 -10.08
C THR A 4 -30.56 -5.10 -8.81
N LEU A 5 -31.47 -5.32 -7.88
CA LEU A 5 -31.46 -4.76 -6.54
C LEU A 5 -30.13 -5.13 -5.86
N LEU A 6 -29.26 -4.15 -5.64
CA LEU A 6 -28.19 -4.25 -4.65
C LEU A 6 -28.84 -4.38 -3.27
N SER A 7 -28.86 -5.62 -2.79
CA SER A 7 -29.14 -6.04 -1.43
C SER A 7 -28.36 -5.17 -0.43
N LYS A 8 -29.07 -4.26 0.25
CA LYS A 8 -28.56 -3.60 1.46
C LYS A 8 -28.19 -4.68 2.51
N PRO A 9 -27.15 -4.49 3.32
CA PRO A 9 -26.81 -5.41 4.41
C PRO A 9 -28.00 -5.53 5.39
N PRO A 10 -28.15 -6.69 6.07
CA PRO A 10 -29.40 -7.05 6.75
C PRO A 10 -29.65 -6.23 8.03
N ARG A 11 -30.90 -5.76 8.15
CA ARG A 11 -31.52 -4.99 9.25
C ARG A 11 -31.87 -5.92 10.44
N ILE A 12 -30.93 -6.28 11.30
CA ILE A 12 -31.14 -7.37 12.28
C ILE A 12 -31.39 -6.89 13.72
N ALA A 13 -30.91 -5.71 14.16
CA ALA A 13 -30.94 -5.33 15.58
C ALA A 13 -32.26 -4.73 16.07
N SER A 14 -32.75 -3.62 15.50
CA SER A 14 -33.98 -2.97 15.98
C SER A 14 -35.22 -3.87 15.82
N ASP A 15 -35.37 -4.55 14.68
CA ASP A 15 -36.45 -5.51 14.44
C ASP A 15 -36.39 -6.72 15.41
N ALA A 16 -35.23 -7.01 16.01
CA ALA A 16 -35.10 -8.04 17.05
C ALA A 16 -35.38 -7.50 18.47
N ILE A 17 -35.14 -6.20 18.72
CA ILE A 17 -35.55 -5.51 19.96
C ILE A 17 -37.08 -5.37 19.98
N ASP A 18 -37.68 -4.92 18.87
CA ASP A 18 -39.13 -4.79 18.69
C ASP A 18 -39.86 -6.13 18.82
N ARG A 19 -39.19 -7.23 18.44
CA ARG A 19 -39.68 -8.62 18.61
C ARG A 19 -39.35 -9.24 19.97
N GLY A 20 -38.70 -8.49 20.88
CA GLY A 20 -38.36 -8.93 22.24
C GLY A 20 -37.31 -10.05 22.29
N VAL A 21 -36.45 -10.17 21.28
CA VAL A 21 -35.39 -11.19 21.17
C VAL A 21 -34.06 -10.70 21.73
N VAL A 22 -33.84 -9.38 21.76
CA VAL A 22 -32.62 -8.71 22.23
C VAL A 22 -33.02 -7.58 23.19
N ALA A 23 -32.26 -7.43 24.27
CA ALA A 23 -32.51 -6.41 25.29
C ALA A 23 -32.28 -4.99 24.73
N PRO A 24 -33.16 -4.00 25.03
CA PRO A 24 -32.78 -2.59 24.90
C PRO A 24 -31.50 -2.33 25.70
N TYR A 25 -30.67 -1.40 25.23
CA TYR A 25 -29.39 -1.12 25.86
C TYR A 25 -29.14 0.36 26.04
N GLN A 26 -28.33 0.69 27.04
CA GLN A 26 -27.82 2.05 27.26
C GLN A 26 -26.30 2.01 27.33
N VAL A 27 -25.65 3.08 26.88
CA VAL A 27 -24.21 3.31 26.98
C VAL A 27 -23.98 4.29 28.14
N LEU A 28 -23.24 3.83 29.15
CA LEU A 28 -22.87 4.61 30.33
C LEU A 28 -21.40 5.01 30.22
N CYS A 29 -21.13 6.28 30.02
CA CYS A 29 -19.79 6.87 29.99
C CYS A 29 -19.34 7.20 31.41
N ILE A 30 -18.33 6.47 31.91
CA ILE A 30 -17.77 6.64 33.26
C ILE A 30 -16.51 7.49 33.14
N GLU A 31 -16.61 8.77 33.49
CA GLU A 31 -15.51 9.72 33.41
C GLU A 31 -14.66 9.63 34.67
N ILE A 32 -13.41 9.20 34.51
CA ILE A 32 -12.50 8.86 35.60
C ILE A 32 -11.41 9.93 35.67
N HIS A 33 -11.43 10.69 36.76
CA HIS A 33 -10.37 11.61 37.13
C HIS A 33 -9.52 11.00 38.25
N ASP A 34 -8.36 10.46 37.91
CA ASP A 34 -7.44 9.84 38.87
C ASP A 34 -6.13 10.65 38.95
N PRO A 35 -5.91 11.44 40.02
CA PRO A 35 -4.72 12.28 40.16
C PRO A 35 -3.41 11.49 40.19
N GLN A 36 -3.42 10.26 40.72
CA GLN A 36 -2.23 9.42 40.82
C GLN A 36 -1.81 8.91 39.44
N LEU A 37 -2.77 8.45 38.63
CA LEU A 37 -2.57 8.04 37.25
C LEU A 37 -2.05 9.22 36.42
N GLN A 38 -2.68 10.40 36.52
CA GLN A 38 -2.25 11.60 35.80
C GLN A 38 -0.82 12.02 36.14
N THR A 39 -0.46 11.98 37.44
CA THR A 39 0.89 12.29 37.91
C THR A 39 1.92 11.32 37.32
N LEU A 40 1.62 10.02 37.32
CA LEU A 40 2.51 9.00 36.76
C LEU A 40 2.63 9.11 35.23
N GLN A 41 1.55 9.47 34.53
CA GLN A 41 1.56 9.68 33.08
C GLN A 41 2.43 10.89 32.69
N LEU A 42 2.33 11.99 33.43
CA LEU A 42 3.17 13.18 33.23
C LEU A 42 4.64 12.86 33.49
N ALA A 43 4.94 12.11 34.55
CA ALA A 43 6.32 11.74 34.90
C ALA A 43 6.94 10.76 33.88
N ALA A 44 6.12 9.97 33.20
CA ALA A 44 6.58 8.99 32.21
C ALA A 44 6.73 9.57 30.79
N ASP A 45 6.46 10.86 30.56
CA ASP A 45 6.51 11.52 29.24
C ASP A 45 5.81 10.73 28.12
N GLY A 46 4.67 10.10 28.46
CA GLY A 46 3.90 9.26 27.54
C GLY A 46 4.40 7.82 27.36
N GLU A 47 5.49 7.41 28.01
CA GLU A 47 5.94 6.01 28.00
C GLU A 47 5.08 5.11 28.89
N ALA A 48 4.72 3.94 28.37
CA ALA A 48 3.88 2.96 29.07
C ALA A 48 4.69 2.15 30.10
N THR A 49 5.01 2.75 31.25
CA THR A 49 5.69 2.08 32.37
C THR A 49 4.76 1.10 33.11
N ASP A 50 5.33 0.13 33.84
CA ASP A 50 4.56 -0.81 34.65
C ASP A 50 3.76 -0.11 35.76
N ALA A 51 4.30 0.98 36.31
CA ALA A 51 3.63 1.80 37.31
C ALA A 51 2.38 2.51 36.74
N VAL A 52 2.47 3.09 35.53
CA VAL A 52 1.32 3.70 34.84
C VAL A 52 0.25 2.64 34.54
N ARG A 53 0.65 1.44 34.11
CA ARG A 53 -0.29 0.34 33.84
C ARG A 53 -1.01 -0.12 35.11
N ALA A 54 -0.29 -0.27 36.23
CA ALA A 54 -0.88 -0.65 37.51
C ALA A 54 -1.87 0.40 38.03
N ALA A 55 -1.50 1.68 37.98
CA ALA A 55 -2.39 2.78 38.37
C ALA A 55 -3.65 2.83 37.48
N ARG A 56 -3.50 2.64 36.16
CA ARG A 56 -4.63 2.57 35.23
C ARG A 56 -5.58 1.42 35.59
N LEU A 57 -5.06 0.23 35.89
CA LEU A 57 -5.89 -0.91 36.28
C LEU A 57 -6.66 -0.64 37.59
N ALA A 58 -5.99 -0.05 38.59
CA ALA A 58 -6.64 0.32 39.85
C ALA A 58 -7.78 1.33 39.64
N ALA A 59 -7.56 2.35 38.80
CA ALA A 59 -8.59 3.33 38.45
C ALA A 59 -9.81 2.66 37.77
N LEU A 60 -9.57 1.72 36.84
CA LEU A 60 -10.64 0.97 36.17
C LEU A 60 -11.40 0.04 37.11
N GLN A 61 -10.71 -0.65 38.03
CA GLN A 61 -11.33 -1.51 39.04
C GLN A 61 -12.26 -0.71 39.95
N THR A 62 -11.77 0.42 40.45
CA THR A 62 -12.54 1.35 41.28
C THR A 62 -13.76 1.87 40.52
N ALA A 63 -13.59 2.28 39.26
CA ALA A 63 -14.68 2.76 38.43
C ALA A 63 -15.76 1.69 38.18
N ALA A 64 -15.35 0.44 37.90
CA ALA A 64 -16.30 -0.66 37.71
C ALA A 64 -17.10 -0.98 38.98
N LEU A 65 -16.45 -0.96 40.15
CA LEU A 65 -17.12 -1.15 41.45
C LEU A 65 -18.10 -0.02 41.76
N LYS A 66 -17.66 1.23 41.60
CA LYS A 66 -18.52 2.41 41.82
C LYS A 66 -19.74 2.38 40.91
N ALA A 67 -19.54 2.12 39.62
CA ALA A 67 -20.63 2.02 38.65
C ALA A 67 -21.58 0.87 38.98
N ALA A 68 -21.08 -0.29 39.42
CA ALA A 68 -21.94 -1.42 39.81
C ALA A 68 -22.83 -1.08 41.01
N VAL A 69 -22.32 -0.34 41.99
CA VAL A 69 -23.11 0.09 43.15
C VAL A 69 -24.10 1.21 42.77
N GLU A 70 -23.64 2.22 42.04
CA GLU A 70 -24.45 3.40 41.68
C GLU A 70 -25.59 3.07 40.72
N HIS A 71 -25.35 2.16 39.77
CA HIS A 71 -26.33 1.75 38.77
C HIS A 71 -26.94 0.37 39.03
N GLY A 72 -26.61 -0.25 40.17
CA GLY A 72 -27.21 -1.52 40.61
C GLY A 72 -26.87 -2.74 39.74
N PHE A 73 -25.69 -2.77 39.10
CA PHE A 73 -25.26 -3.92 38.31
C PHE A 73 -24.97 -5.12 39.20
N LYS A 74 -25.60 -6.25 38.92
CA LYS A 74 -25.40 -7.50 39.67
C LYS A 74 -24.44 -8.45 38.96
N ARG A 75 -24.41 -8.49 37.62
CA ARG A 75 -23.57 -9.41 36.84
C ARG A 75 -22.85 -8.66 35.73
N VAL A 76 -21.59 -8.31 35.99
CA VAL A 76 -20.78 -7.48 35.11
C VAL A 76 -19.75 -8.32 34.35
N LEU A 77 -19.79 -8.27 33.02
CA LEU A 77 -18.75 -8.84 32.18
C LEU A 77 -17.73 -7.75 31.81
N THR A 78 -16.45 -7.94 32.13
CA THR A 78 -15.41 -6.96 31.81
C THR A 78 -14.52 -7.45 30.68
N PHE A 79 -14.27 -6.60 29.68
CA PHE A 79 -13.47 -6.94 28.50
C PHE A 79 -12.11 -6.27 28.51
N HIS A 80 -11.06 -7.08 28.28
CA HIS A 80 -9.67 -6.66 28.30
C HIS A 80 -8.95 -7.10 27.03
N SER A 81 -7.93 -6.34 26.63
CA SER A 81 -7.15 -6.66 25.42
C SER A 81 -6.02 -7.66 25.66
N ARG A 82 -5.59 -7.83 26.92
CA ARG A 82 -4.45 -8.66 27.33
C ARG A 82 -4.84 -9.61 28.45
N LEU A 83 -4.28 -10.82 28.40
CA LEU A 83 -4.52 -11.88 29.40
C LEU A 83 -4.16 -11.43 30.80
N GLU A 84 -2.93 -10.90 30.94
CA GLU A 84 -2.38 -10.40 32.21
C GLU A 84 -3.25 -9.29 32.82
N GLU A 85 -3.87 -8.44 31.99
CA GLU A 85 -4.73 -7.35 32.46
C GLU A 85 -6.07 -7.87 33.01
N ALA A 86 -6.69 -8.87 32.38
CA ALA A 86 -7.94 -9.45 32.91
C ALA A 86 -7.73 -10.23 34.21
N GLU A 87 -6.62 -10.97 34.30
CA GLU A 87 -6.24 -11.67 35.52
C GLU A 87 -6.00 -10.66 36.64
N ALA A 88 -5.12 -9.68 36.41
CA ALA A 88 -4.83 -8.62 37.37
C ALA A 88 -6.08 -7.80 37.75
N PHE A 89 -6.98 -7.56 36.79
CA PHE A 89 -8.25 -6.88 37.04
C PHE A 89 -9.11 -7.67 38.03
N SER A 90 -9.28 -8.97 37.79
CA SER A 90 -10.08 -9.86 38.64
C SER A 90 -9.50 -10.00 40.06
N GLU A 91 -8.18 -10.08 40.19
CA GLU A 91 -7.50 -10.22 41.49
C GLU A 91 -7.54 -8.93 42.31
N GLY A 92 -7.37 -7.77 41.67
CA GLY A 92 -7.32 -6.49 42.39
C GLY A 92 -8.68 -5.94 42.79
N LEU A 93 -9.79 -6.42 42.20
CA LEU A 93 -11.15 -5.97 42.56
C LEU A 93 -11.45 -6.13 44.05
N HIS A 94 -11.07 -7.25 44.68
CA HIS A 94 -11.32 -7.46 46.12
C HIS A 94 -10.54 -6.47 46.99
N ARG A 95 -9.32 -6.10 46.56
CA ARG A 95 -8.51 -5.06 47.23
C ARG A 95 -9.18 -3.69 47.13
N MET A 96 -9.69 -3.32 45.94
CA MET A 96 -10.38 -2.05 45.74
C MET A 96 -11.72 -2.02 46.50
N ALA A 97 -12.44 -3.13 46.54
CA ALA A 97 -13.66 -3.26 47.32
C ALA A 97 -13.41 -3.08 48.82
N THR A 98 -12.31 -3.63 49.34
CA THR A 98 -11.90 -3.44 50.74
C THR A 98 -11.66 -1.97 51.04
N ALA A 99 -10.88 -1.29 50.20
CA ALA A 99 -10.61 0.13 50.36
C ALA A 99 -11.87 0.99 50.31
N LEU A 100 -12.79 0.72 49.37
CA LEU A 100 -14.06 1.44 49.26
C LEU A 100 -15.00 1.16 50.44
N TYR A 101 -15.05 -0.08 50.93
CA TYR A 101 -15.84 -0.44 52.12
C TYR A 101 -15.30 0.25 53.38
N GLU A 102 -13.99 0.33 53.55
CA GLU A 102 -13.37 1.06 54.67
C GLU A 102 -13.66 2.57 54.61
N GLU A 103 -13.78 3.13 53.41
CA GLU A 103 -14.14 4.54 53.19
C GLU A 103 -15.61 4.83 53.52
N ASP A 104 -16.55 4.01 53.02
CA ASP A 104 -17.98 4.14 53.31
C ASP A 104 -18.69 2.76 53.36
N PRO A 105 -18.77 2.15 54.56
CA PRO A 105 -19.40 0.85 54.76
C PRO A 105 -20.90 0.81 54.46
N ASN A 106 -21.57 1.96 54.44
CA ASN A 106 -23.01 2.05 54.18
C ASN A 106 -23.31 2.09 52.68
N ARG A 107 -22.36 2.59 51.88
CA ARG A 107 -22.51 2.71 50.43
C ARG A 107 -22.00 1.48 49.69
N TYR A 108 -20.83 0.97 50.08
CA TYR A 108 -20.17 -0.11 49.36
C TYR A 108 -20.43 -1.47 50.00
N PRO A 109 -20.60 -2.54 49.21
CA PRO A 109 -20.83 -3.88 49.75
C PRO A 109 -19.57 -4.43 50.42
N HIS A 110 -19.76 -5.29 51.43
CA HIS A 110 -18.65 -5.98 52.08
C HIS A 110 -17.84 -6.80 51.05
N PRO A 111 -16.49 -6.80 51.08
CA PRO A 111 -15.66 -7.44 50.05
C PRO A 111 -15.97 -8.93 49.79
N ASP A 112 -16.40 -9.66 50.83
CA ASP A 112 -16.77 -11.08 50.74
C ASP A 112 -18.07 -11.36 49.96
N THR A 113 -18.92 -10.35 49.76
CA THR A 113 -20.15 -10.51 48.95
C THR A 113 -19.87 -10.34 47.46
N ILE A 114 -18.70 -9.79 47.10
CA ILE A 114 -18.28 -9.56 45.73
C ILE A 114 -17.64 -10.82 45.18
N TRP A 115 -18.14 -11.28 44.04
CA TRP A 115 -17.55 -12.40 43.33
C TRP A 115 -16.70 -11.91 42.16
N THR A 116 -15.50 -12.47 42.01
CA THR A 116 -14.63 -12.17 40.88
C THR A 116 -14.06 -13.45 40.29
N SER A 117 -13.93 -13.48 38.97
CA SER A 117 -13.19 -14.52 38.24
C SER A 117 -12.73 -13.98 36.89
N TRP A 118 -11.81 -14.69 36.23
CA TRP A 118 -11.42 -14.39 34.87
C TRP A 118 -11.49 -15.61 33.95
N LEU A 119 -11.67 -15.38 32.65
CA LEU A 119 -11.69 -16.40 31.61
C LEU A 119 -10.90 -15.97 30.36
N SER A 120 -10.22 -16.93 29.74
CA SER A 120 -9.64 -16.82 28.41
C SER A 120 -10.06 -17.99 27.52
N GLY A 121 -9.80 -17.86 26.21
CA GLY A 121 -10.01 -18.94 25.25
C GLY A 121 -9.26 -20.24 25.58
N ASP A 122 -8.14 -20.15 26.27
CA ASP A 122 -7.26 -21.28 26.62
C ASP A 122 -7.80 -22.14 27.77
N HIS A 123 -8.78 -21.63 28.52
CA HIS A 123 -9.44 -22.41 29.57
C HIS A 123 -10.26 -23.57 28.99
N LYS A 124 -10.12 -24.76 29.61
CA LYS A 124 -10.88 -25.96 29.27
C LYS A 124 -12.39 -25.71 29.35
N ALA A 125 -13.16 -26.35 28.47
CA ALA A 125 -14.61 -26.19 28.38
C ALA A 125 -15.33 -26.37 29.73
N ASP A 126 -14.98 -27.42 30.50
CA ASP A 126 -15.59 -27.67 31.83
C ASP A 126 -15.32 -26.57 32.85
N TYR A 127 -14.15 -25.92 32.78
CA TYR A 127 -13.84 -24.79 33.64
C TYR A 127 -14.64 -23.55 33.24
N ARG A 128 -14.75 -23.28 31.93
CA ARG A 128 -15.57 -22.17 31.42
C ARG A 128 -17.03 -22.33 31.83
N THR A 129 -17.62 -23.50 31.62
CA THR A 129 -19.03 -23.79 31.97
C THR A 129 -19.29 -23.63 33.47
N ARG A 130 -18.39 -24.12 34.34
CA ARG A 130 -18.52 -23.94 35.80
C ARG A 130 -18.43 -22.48 36.22
N THR A 131 -17.50 -21.73 35.64
CA THR A 131 -17.28 -20.31 35.95
C THR A 131 -18.46 -19.45 35.51
N LEU A 132 -19.00 -19.69 34.32
CA LEU A 132 -20.21 -19.01 33.83
C LEU A 132 -21.44 -19.34 34.68
N ARG A 133 -21.60 -20.60 35.13
CA ARG A 133 -22.65 -20.95 36.08
C ARG A 133 -22.48 -20.23 37.41
N ALA A 134 -21.25 -20.04 37.88
CA ALA A 134 -20.96 -19.34 39.13
C ALA A 134 -21.20 -17.82 39.05
N LEU A 135 -21.05 -17.23 37.86
CA LEU A 135 -21.42 -15.83 37.56
C LEU A 135 -22.94 -15.62 37.65
N GLY A 136 -23.73 -16.55 37.10
CA GLY A 136 -25.20 -16.48 37.12
C GLY A 136 -25.86 -16.87 38.44
N ALA A 137 -25.08 -17.22 39.48
CA ALA A 137 -25.64 -17.58 40.78
C ALA A 137 -26.29 -16.35 41.44
N ASP A 138 -27.39 -16.58 42.17
CA ASP A 138 -28.02 -15.54 42.97
C ASP A 138 -27.12 -15.18 44.16
N ARG A 139 -26.83 -13.87 44.31
CA ARG A 139 -25.84 -13.32 45.24
C ARG A 139 -26.32 -11.96 45.73
N GLU A 140 -25.92 -11.62 46.95
CA GLU A 140 -26.18 -10.30 47.54
C GLU A 140 -25.34 -9.20 46.87
N GLY A 141 -24.05 -9.46 46.63
CA GLY A 141 -23.12 -8.52 46.01
C GLY A 141 -22.91 -8.72 44.51
N PRO A 142 -22.26 -7.75 43.84
CA PRO A 142 -21.99 -7.80 42.41
C PRO A 142 -21.00 -8.92 42.05
N ALA A 143 -21.18 -9.48 40.87
CA ALA A 143 -20.33 -10.52 40.31
C ALA A 143 -19.62 -10.02 39.04
N PHE A 144 -18.29 -10.07 39.02
CA PHE A 144 -17.46 -9.62 37.91
C PHE A 144 -16.77 -10.79 37.23
N LEU A 145 -16.92 -10.89 35.91
CA LEU A 145 -16.18 -11.84 35.10
C LEU A 145 -15.27 -11.10 34.12
N SER A 146 -13.96 -11.24 34.28
CA SER A 146 -12.97 -10.63 33.37
C SER A 146 -12.67 -11.54 32.20
N SER A 147 -12.71 -11.01 30.98
CA SER A 147 -12.65 -11.79 29.74
C SER A 147 -11.66 -11.20 28.74
N VAL A 148 -10.87 -12.07 28.10
CA VAL A 148 -9.88 -11.70 27.07
C VAL A 148 -10.07 -12.57 25.85
N LYS A 149 -10.11 -11.92 24.67
CA LYS A 149 -10.45 -12.53 23.37
C LYS A 149 -11.77 -13.29 23.48
N VAL A 150 -12.85 -12.57 23.15
CA VAL A 150 -14.25 -13.01 23.07
C VAL A 150 -14.40 -14.51 23.34
N LEU A 151 -14.96 -14.83 24.51
CA LEU A 151 -15.41 -16.18 24.88
C LEU A 151 -15.92 -16.88 23.61
N GLY A 152 -15.19 -17.90 23.15
CA GLY A 152 -15.37 -18.50 21.82
C GLY A 152 -16.81 -18.95 21.52
N GLU A 153 -17.07 -19.35 20.28
CA GLU A 153 -18.37 -19.93 19.88
C GLU A 153 -18.91 -20.91 20.95
N GLY A 154 -20.15 -20.66 21.42
CA GLY A 154 -20.83 -21.50 22.41
C GLY A 154 -20.93 -20.97 23.85
N VAL A 155 -20.37 -19.81 24.19
CA VAL A 155 -20.53 -19.21 25.52
C VAL A 155 -21.77 -18.30 25.61
N ASP A 156 -22.62 -18.56 26.60
CA ASP A 156 -23.91 -17.91 26.82
C ASP A 156 -23.84 -16.99 28.06
N THR A 157 -23.95 -15.68 27.85
CA THR A 157 -23.78 -14.64 28.88
C THR A 157 -25.10 -13.96 29.25
N ARG A 158 -26.22 -14.67 29.08
CA ARG A 158 -27.59 -14.15 29.29
C ARG A 158 -27.82 -13.54 30.67
N GLU A 159 -27.13 -14.03 31.68
CA GLU A 159 -27.27 -13.55 33.06
C GLU A 159 -26.64 -12.17 33.29
N CYS A 160 -25.81 -11.65 32.37
CA CYS A 160 -25.06 -10.39 32.55
C CYS A 160 -25.94 -9.17 32.32
N ASP A 161 -26.08 -8.27 33.29
CA ASP A 161 -26.85 -7.02 33.15
C ASP A 161 -25.99 -5.83 32.71
N ALA A 162 -24.67 -5.92 32.86
CA ALA A 162 -23.74 -4.91 32.38
C ALA A 162 -22.49 -5.49 31.71
N VAL A 163 -21.95 -4.71 30.77
CA VAL A 163 -20.66 -4.93 30.13
C VAL A 163 -19.76 -3.74 30.42
N PHE A 164 -18.56 -3.99 30.91
CA PHE A 164 -17.55 -2.96 31.15
C PHE A 164 -16.38 -3.13 30.18
N PHE A 165 -16.18 -2.16 29.29
CA PHE A 165 -15.06 -2.18 28.34
C PHE A 165 -13.80 -1.55 28.97
N ALA A 166 -13.05 -2.33 29.75
CA ALA A 166 -11.79 -1.86 30.33
C ALA A 166 -10.75 -1.47 29.25
N ASP A 167 -10.89 -2.03 28.04
CA ASP A 167 -10.10 -1.66 26.88
C ASP A 167 -10.88 -1.84 25.56
N VAL A 168 -11.08 -0.77 24.78
CA VAL A 168 -11.74 -0.80 23.46
C VAL A 168 -10.72 -1.06 22.33
N ARG A 169 -9.69 -1.88 22.61
CA ARG A 169 -8.70 -2.33 21.63
C ARG A 169 -9.20 -3.65 20.99
N GLY A 170 -9.26 -3.69 19.65
CA GLY A 170 -9.85 -4.80 18.90
C GLY A 170 -10.41 -4.40 17.54
N SER A 171 -10.76 -5.38 16.70
CA SER A 171 -11.41 -5.15 15.41
C SER A 171 -12.89 -4.80 15.59
N MET A 172 -13.50 -4.13 14.61
CA MET A 172 -14.93 -3.78 14.66
C MET A 172 -15.84 -5.01 14.87
N PRO A 173 -15.63 -6.14 14.16
CA PRO A 173 -16.41 -7.35 14.39
C PRO A 173 -16.29 -7.93 15.80
N ASP A 174 -15.13 -7.84 16.45
CA ASP A 174 -14.93 -8.36 17.82
C ASP A 174 -15.74 -7.57 18.85
N LEU A 175 -15.77 -6.24 18.72
CA LEU A 175 -16.55 -5.35 19.58
C LEU A 175 -18.05 -5.62 19.45
N VAL A 176 -18.52 -5.77 18.20
CA VAL A 176 -19.92 -6.10 17.90
C VAL A 176 -20.30 -7.45 18.52
N GLN A 177 -19.47 -8.48 18.35
CA GLN A 177 -19.76 -9.79 18.90
C GLN A 177 -19.77 -9.78 20.43
N ALA A 178 -18.87 -9.00 21.06
CA ALA A 178 -18.82 -8.83 22.50
C ALA A 178 -20.10 -8.17 23.04
N VAL A 179 -20.56 -7.09 22.40
CA VAL A 179 -21.83 -6.42 22.75
C VAL A 179 -23.01 -7.36 22.52
N GLY A 180 -23.16 -7.93 21.32
CA GLY A 180 -24.31 -8.76 20.96
C GLY A 180 -24.48 -10.03 21.81
N ARG A 181 -23.42 -10.50 22.47
CA ARG A 181 -23.50 -11.59 23.46
C ARG A 181 -24.07 -11.15 24.79
N ALA A 182 -23.77 -9.93 25.21
CA ALA A 182 -24.27 -9.38 26.47
C ALA A 182 -25.72 -8.89 26.38
N LEU A 183 -26.18 -8.52 25.18
CA LEU A 183 -27.56 -8.09 24.93
C LEU A 183 -28.58 -9.26 24.86
N ARG A 184 -28.16 -10.50 25.10
CA ARG A 184 -29.06 -11.67 25.04
C ARG A 184 -29.99 -11.72 26.27
N MET A 185 -31.28 -11.91 26.02
CA MET A 185 -32.33 -12.04 27.04
C MET A 185 -33.25 -13.24 26.74
N HIS A 186 -34.05 -13.67 27.72
CA HIS A 186 -35.22 -14.50 27.47
C HIS A 186 -36.34 -13.66 26.81
N PRO A 187 -37.08 -14.19 25.82
CA PRO A 187 -38.20 -13.49 25.23
C PRO A 187 -39.20 -13.03 26.31
N GLY A 188 -39.47 -11.72 26.37
CA GLY A 188 -40.38 -11.12 27.35
C GLY A 188 -39.78 -10.78 28.73
N GLU A 189 -38.47 -10.96 28.94
CA GLU A 189 -37.80 -10.67 30.22
C GLU A 189 -37.70 -9.16 30.54
N GLY A 190 -37.86 -8.28 29.54
CA GLY A 190 -37.86 -6.82 29.73
C GLY A 190 -36.55 -6.25 30.31
N LYS A 191 -35.41 -6.87 29.99
CA LYS A 191 -34.10 -6.51 30.53
C LYS A 191 -33.51 -5.29 29.81
N LEU A 192 -32.99 -4.32 30.57
CA LEU A 192 -32.14 -3.24 30.05
C LEU A 192 -30.67 -3.62 30.26
N ALA A 193 -29.89 -3.73 29.19
CA ALA A 193 -28.46 -4.04 29.26
C ALA A 193 -27.62 -2.76 29.28
N THR A 194 -26.66 -2.64 30.19
CA THR A 194 -25.80 -1.44 30.27
C THR A 194 -24.42 -1.70 29.71
N ILE A 195 -23.98 -0.88 28.76
CA ILE A 195 -22.63 -0.86 28.20
C ILE A 195 -21.84 0.27 28.87
N ALA A 196 -21.07 -0.07 29.89
CA ALA A 196 -20.21 0.83 30.62
C ALA A 196 -18.86 1.05 29.90
N VAL A 197 -18.54 2.31 29.63
CA VAL A 197 -17.34 2.75 28.91
C VAL A 197 -16.53 3.70 29.81
N PRO A 198 -15.38 3.26 30.34
CA PRO A 198 -14.50 4.12 31.11
C PRO A 198 -13.75 5.12 30.22
N ILE A 199 -13.75 6.39 30.65
CA ILE A 199 -13.09 7.51 29.99
C ILE A 199 -12.06 8.07 30.98
N LEU A 200 -10.79 7.68 30.80
CA LEU A 200 -9.69 8.11 31.65
C LEU A 200 -9.19 9.48 31.19
N LEU A 201 -9.53 10.54 31.92
CA LEU A 201 -9.16 11.91 31.58
C LEU A 201 -7.69 12.19 31.92
N GLY A 202 -6.96 12.74 30.95
CA GLY A 202 -5.57 13.16 31.10
C GLY A 202 -5.41 14.39 32.00
N ALA A 203 -4.16 14.73 32.33
CA ALA A 203 -3.87 15.91 33.12
C ALA A 203 -4.31 17.19 32.41
N GLY A 204 -5.25 17.92 33.01
CA GLY A 204 -5.80 19.16 32.44
C GLY A 204 -6.93 18.96 31.42
N GLU A 205 -7.33 17.72 31.13
CA GLU A 205 -8.52 17.45 30.32
C GLU A 205 -9.78 17.60 31.16
N SER A 206 -10.77 18.31 30.62
CA SER A 206 -12.08 18.48 31.26
C SER A 206 -13.11 17.51 30.65
N PRO A 207 -14.09 17.03 31.43
CA PRO A 207 -15.25 16.33 30.88
C PRO A 207 -15.91 17.10 29.71
N ASP A 208 -15.96 18.43 29.75
CA ASP A 208 -16.65 19.27 28.75
C ASP A 208 -15.99 19.26 27.36
N GLU A 209 -14.81 18.63 27.21
CA GLU A 209 -14.00 18.63 25.99
C GLU A 209 -14.26 17.42 25.07
N LEU A 210 -15.50 16.91 25.00
CA LEU A 210 -15.88 15.68 24.26
C LEU A 210 -15.36 15.66 22.81
N LEU A 211 -15.39 16.82 22.15
CA LEU A 211 -15.04 16.98 20.73
C LEU A 211 -13.55 16.82 20.46
N THR A 212 -12.72 17.36 21.35
CA THR A 212 -11.29 17.55 21.14
C THR A 212 -10.45 16.58 21.95
N SER A 213 -10.95 16.12 23.10
CA SER A 213 -10.19 15.26 23.99
C SER A 213 -9.95 13.86 23.36
N PRO A 214 -8.68 13.39 23.35
CA PRO A 214 -8.34 12.04 22.94
C PRO A 214 -8.94 10.97 23.88
N ALA A 215 -9.27 11.29 25.13
CA ALA A 215 -9.85 10.34 26.09
C ALA A 215 -11.19 9.76 25.63
N TYR A 216 -11.96 10.48 24.81
CA TYR A 216 -13.24 10.03 24.24
C TYR A 216 -13.09 9.19 22.97
N THR A 217 -11.87 8.90 22.52
CA THR A 217 -11.61 8.05 21.33
C THR A 217 -12.17 6.63 21.47
N PRO A 218 -12.01 5.92 22.62
CA PRO A 218 -12.61 4.61 22.83
C PRO A 218 -14.14 4.64 22.71
N LEU A 219 -14.78 5.68 23.27
CA LEU A 219 -16.23 5.88 23.15
C LEU A 219 -16.66 6.06 21.70
N ALA A 220 -15.99 6.95 20.95
CA ALA A 220 -16.30 7.17 19.54
C ALA A 220 -16.18 5.87 18.73
N LYS A 221 -15.12 5.09 18.97
CA LYS A 221 -14.90 3.80 18.32
C LYS A 221 -16.02 2.79 18.64
N LEU A 222 -16.46 2.71 19.89
CA LEU A 222 -17.54 1.81 20.30
C LEU A 222 -18.87 2.22 19.67
N LEU A 223 -19.21 3.52 19.68
CA LEU A 223 -20.43 4.02 19.06
C LEU A 223 -20.44 3.78 17.54
N THR A 224 -19.30 3.91 16.87
CA THR A 224 -19.18 3.53 15.45
C THR A 224 -19.39 2.02 15.24
N ALA A 225 -18.93 1.18 16.17
CA ALA A 225 -19.18 -0.26 16.13
C ALA A 225 -20.66 -0.60 16.27
N LEU A 226 -21.34 0.05 17.23
CA LEU A 226 -22.77 -0.11 17.45
C LEU A 226 -23.59 0.36 16.24
N ARG A 227 -23.21 1.48 15.61
CA ARG A 227 -23.88 2.01 14.41
C ARG A 227 -23.90 1.02 13.25
N ALA A 228 -22.87 0.18 13.10
CA ALA A 228 -22.83 -0.82 12.05
C ALA A 228 -23.98 -1.84 12.14
N HIS A 229 -24.62 -1.96 13.31
CA HIS A 229 -25.72 -2.87 13.59
C HIS A 229 -27.05 -2.16 13.82
N ASP A 230 -27.01 -0.97 14.43
CA ASP A 230 -28.19 -0.14 14.65
C ASP A 230 -27.90 1.33 14.31
N SER A 231 -28.19 1.72 13.07
CA SER A 231 -27.97 3.08 12.60
C SER A 231 -29.02 4.06 13.14
N ARG A 232 -30.28 3.63 13.33
CA ARG A 232 -31.40 4.48 13.75
C ARG A 232 -31.17 5.01 15.16
N ILE A 233 -30.80 4.13 16.08
CA ILE A 233 -30.54 4.46 17.48
C ILE A 233 -29.39 5.48 17.62
N VAL A 234 -28.30 5.32 16.86
CA VAL A 234 -27.14 6.22 16.93
C VAL A 234 -27.37 7.52 16.16
N GLU A 235 -28.20 7.52 15.12
CA GLU A 235 -28.59 8.71 14.37
C GLU A 235 -29.61 9.57 15.16
N ALA A 236 -30.52 8.96 15.92
CA ALA A 236 -31.48 9.65 16.77
C ALA A 236 -30.81 10.51 17.86
N LEU A 237 -29.63 10.10 18.34
CA LEU A 237 -28.81 10.88 19.27
C LEU A 237 -28.23 12.20 18.70
N THR A 238 -28.45 12.51 17.41
CA THR A 238 -28.01 13.79 16.82
C THR A 238 -29.01 14.93 16.92
N SER A 239 -30.24 14.65 17.34
CA SER A 239 -31.29 15.66 17.48
C SER A 239 -31.22 16.33 18.86
N PRO A 240 -30.82 17.61 18.97
CA PRO A 240 -30.80 18.33 20.23
C PRO A 240 -32.21 18.81 20.58
N SER A 241 -33.12 17.90 20.93
CA SER A 241 -34.45 18.29 21.40
C SER A 241 -34.39 18.59 22.91
N THR A 242 -35.04 19.67 23.33
CA THR A 242 -35.17 20.11 24.73
C THR A 242 -36.07 19.15 25.52
N PRO A 243 -35.91 18.95 26.85
CA PRO A 243 -36.93 18.27 27.65
C PRO A 243 -38.18 19.16 27.71
N SER A 244 -39.32 18.66 27.25
CA SER A 244 -40.61 19.28 27.57
C SER A 244 -40.95 18.96 29.04
N PRO A 245 -41.47 19.93 29.81
CA PRO A 245 -41.94 19.64 31.17
C PRO A 245 -43.12 18.65 31.11
N PRO A 246 -43.30 17.78 32.13
CA PRO A 246 -44.43 16.86 32.17
C PRO A 246 -45.73 17.66 32.22
N SER A 247 -46.54 17.57 31.17
CA SER A 247 -47.90 18.12 31.17
C SER A 247 -48.75 17.36 32.20
N PRO A 248 -49.59 18.06 32.99
CA PRO A 248 -50.33 17.46 34.07
C PRO A 248 -51.44 16.56 33.51
N THR A 249 -51.63 15.43 34.18
CA THR A 249 -52.77 14.53 34.07
C THR A 249 -54.08 15.30 34.12
N VAL A 250 -54.93 15.18 33.09
CA VAL A 250 -56.33 15.59 33.17
C VAL A 250 -57.21 14.39 32.82
N GLU A 251 -58.07 14.10 33.78
CA GLU A 251 -59.09 13.06 33.77
C GLU A 251 -60.17 13.28 32.70
N GLN A 252 -60.81 12.17 32.34
CA GLN A 252 -61.90 12.01 31.38
C GLN A 252 -63.12 12.92 31.61
N ALA A 253 -63.72 13.40 30.51
CA ALA A 253 -65.17 13.52 30.34
C ALA A 253 -65.58 13.62 28.85
N ASP A 254 -66.57 12.81 28.46
CA ASP A 254 -67.36 12.81 27.21
C ASP A 254 -67.96 14.19 26.87
N ASP A 255 -68.09 14.60 25.60
CA ASP A 255 -69.08 14.12 24.61
C ASP A 255 -69.06 14.98 23.29
N THR A 256 -69.29 14.31 22.15
CA THR A 256 -69.84 14.72 20.82
C THR A 256 -69.44 16.02 20.07
N GLU A 257 -68.90 15.89 18.84
CA GLU A 257 -69.58 16.06 17.52
C GLU A 257 -68.58 16.05 16.32
N GLN A 258 -69.07 15.62 15.15
CA GLN A 258 -68.36 15.34 13.88
C GLN A 258 -67.79 16.56 13.15
N ALA A 259 -66.65 16.41 12.45
CA ALA A 259 -66.49 16.68 11.00
C ALA A 259 -65.02 16.51 10.48
N ASP A 260 -64.92 15.80 9.35
CA ASP A 260 -63.99 15.89 8.20
C ASP A 260 -62.44 15.95 8.35
N ASP A 261 -61.83 14.89 7.79
CA ASP A 261 -60.72 14.87 6.82
C ASP A 261 -59.59 15.92 6.95
N ALA A 262 -58.54 15.52 7.68
CA ALA A 262 -57.15 15.71 7.27
C ALA A 262 -56.26 14.74 8.06
N GLN A 263 -55.93 13.59 7.45
CA GLN A 263 -54.91 12.67 7.95
C GLN A 263 -53.55 13.38 7.84
N ALA A 264 -53.15 14.08 8.91
CA ALA A 264 -51.77 14.43 9.16
C ALA A 264 -51.12 13.24 9.87
N ASP A 265 -50.32 12.47 9.15
CA ASP A 265 -49.37 11.52 9.74
C ASP A 265 -48.25 12.34 10.41
N THR A 266 -48.48 12.74 11.65
CA THR A 266 -47.45 13.28 12.54
C THR A 266 -47.68 12.69 13.92
N ASP A 267 -47.28 11.44 14.15
CA ASP A 267 -47.27 10.82 15.50
C ASP A 267 -46.32 9.60 15.60
N GLU A 268 -45.24 9.52 14.81
CA GLU A 268 -44.20 8.46 15.00
C GLU A 268 -42.78 9.01 15.24
N GLU A 269 -42.53 10.33 15.15
CA GLU A 269 -41.19 10.90 15.34
C GLU A 269 -40.92 11.42 16.77
N GLU A 270 -41.96 11.68 17.60
CA GLU A 270 -41.77 12.20 18.97
C GLU A 270 -41.41 11.12 20.00
N ASP A 271 -41.93 9.89 19.88
CA ASP A 271 -41.61 8.78 20.80
C ASP A 271 -40.17 8.26 20.60
N ASP A 272 -39.67 8.20 19.36
CA ASP A 272 -38.30 7.76 19.03
C ASP A 272 -37.21 8.67 19.66
N ALA A 273 -37.51 9.96 19.82
CA ALA A 273 -36.54 10.94 20.29
C ALA A 273 -36.31 10.89 21.82
N ASP A 274 -37.32 10.51 22.60
CA ASP A 274 -37.21 10.35 24.05
C ASP A 274 -36.58 9.00 24.42
N ASP A 275 -36.86 7.94 23.65
CA ASP A 275 -36.23 6.61 23.78
C ASP A 275 -34.73 6.65 23.42
N ALA A 276 -34.34 7.50 22.46
CA ALA A 276 -32.93 7.72 22.11
C ALA A 276 -32.11 8.41 23.22
N ARG A 277 -32.70 9.26 24.06
CA ARG A 277 -31.98 9.94 25.16
C ARG A 277 -31.57 8.99 26.27
N GLY A 278 -32.29 7.87 26.43
CA GLY A 278 -31.90 6.77 27.33
C GLY A 278 -30.65 6.02 26.86
N LEU A 279 -30.22 6.18 25.59
CA LEU A 279 -29.16 5.38 25.02
C LEU A 279 -27.74 5.83 25.41
N LEU A 280 -27.50 7.11 25.72
CA LEU A 280 -26.16 7.59 26.06
C LEU A 280 -26.22 8.48 27.31
N SER A 281 -25.64 7.99 28.40
CA SER A 281 -25.54 8.69 29.68
C SER A 281 -24.08 8.90 30.07
N PHE A 282 -23.81 9.95 30.83
CA PHE A 282 -22.49 10.29 31.34
C PHE A 282 -22.57 10.46 32.85
N THR A 283 -21.48 10.14 33.56
CA THR A 283 -21.39 10.36 35.01
C THR A 283 -21.40 11.85 35.37
N THR A 284 -20.91 12.72 34.48
CA THR A 284 -21.03 14.18 34.58
C THR A 284 -22.13 14.68 33.65
N ALA A 285 -22.86 15.72 34.05
CA ALA A 285 -23.85 16.35 33.20
C ALA A 285 -23.19 17.08 32.01
N HIS A 286 -23.62 16.78 30.79
CA HIS A 286 -23.14 17.40 29.55
C HIS A 286 -24.24 18.14 28.81
N ASP A 287 -23.88 19.17 28.05
CA ASP A 287 -24.81 19.85 27.16
C ASP A 287 -25.24 18.89 26.03
N PRO A 288 -26.56 18.62 25.84
CA PRO A 288 -27.06 17.81 24.74
C PRO A 288 -26.54 18.23 23.36
N ARG A 289 -26.25 19.52 23.15
CA ARG A 289 -25.66 20.02 21.89
C ARG A 289 -24.23 19.56 21.69
N GLN A 290 -23.43 19.46 22.75
CA GLN A 290 -22.06 18.95 22.69
C GLN A 290 -22.05 17.44 22.39
N ILE A 291 -22.98 16.68 22.99
CA ILE A 291 -23.17 15.26 22.70
C ILE A 291 -23.57 15.06 21.23
N ALA A 292 -24.57 15.80 20.74
CA ALA A 292 -24.99 15.74 19.34
C ALA A 292 -23.85 16.11 18.38
N ALA A 293 -23.06 17.14 18.70
CA ALA A 293 -21.89 17.54 17.93
C ALA A 293 -20.80 16.45 17.92
N PHE A 294 -20.54 15.80 19.07
CA PHE A 294 -19.61 14.68 19.19
C PHE A 294 -20.04 13.51 18.30
N ILE A 295 -21.31 13.14 18.35
CA ILE A 295 -21.86 12.04 17.54
C ILE A 295 -21.79 12.41 16.06
N GLY A 296 -22.24 13.60 15.67
CA GLY A 296 -22.20 14.07 14.28
C GLY A 296 -20.80 14.12 13.66
N MET A 297 -19.80 14.54 14.44
CA MET A 297 -18.43 14.72 13.94
C MET A 297 -17.55 13.47 14.09
N ARG A 298 -17.57 12.80 15.24
CA ARG A 298 -16.65 11.69 15.56
C ARG A 298 -17.24 10.32 15.26
N VAL A 299 -18.57 10.16 15.31
CA VAL A 299 -19.24 8.86 15.12
C VAL A 299 -19.87 8.73 13.74
N LEU A 300 -20.56 9.78 13.25
CA LEU A 300 -21.31 9.69 12.00
C LEU A 300 -20.49 10.01 10.73
N ASN A 301 -19.44 10.82 10.84
CA ASN A 301 -18.59 11.24 9.70
C ASN A 301 -17.07 10.89 9.82
N PRO A 302 -16.65 9.70 10.31
CA PRO A 302 -15.24 9.39 10.56
C PRO A 302 -14.38 9.38 9.27
N GLU A 303 -14.94 8.91 8.14
CA GLU A 303 -14.23 8.91 6.86
C GLU A 303 -13.98 10.32 6.31
N LYS A 304 -14.93 11.25 6.47
CA LYS A 304 -14.74 12.64 6.03
C LYS A 304 -13.66 13.33 6.85
N VAL A 305 -13.56 13.04 8.15
CA VAL A 305 -12.51 13.59 9.01
C VAL A 305 -11.15 12.97 8.66
N HIS A 306 -11.07 11.65 8.48
CA HIS A 306 -9.83 10.99 8.05
C HIS A 306 -9.36 11.48 6.67
N TRP A 307 -10.30 11.63 5.72
CA TRP A 307 -10.05 12.20 4.40
C TRP A 307 -9.54 13.65 4.48
N ARG A 308 -10.21 14.53 5.23
CA ARG A 308 -9.74 15.92 5.44
C ARG A 308 -8.35 15.98 6.06
N ARG A 309 -8.09 15.13 7.07
CA ARG A 309 -6.77 15.00 7.70
C ARG A 309 -5.70 14.55 6.71
N GLY A 310 -6.02 13.60 5.83
CA GLY A 310 -5.14 13.17 4.74
C GLY A 310 -4.87 14.28 3.73
N ILE A 311 -5.89 15.00 3.27
CA ILE A 311 -5.75 16.14 2.36
C ILE A 311 -4.91 17.27 2.99
N GLN A 312 -5.16 17.59 4.26
CA GLN A 312 -4.39 18.61 4.98
C GLN A 312 -2.91 18.20 5.11
N ALA A 313 -2.64 16.95 5.50
CA ALA A 313 -1.29 16.41 5.61
C ALA A 313 -0.58 16.37 4.25
N ALA A 314 -1.26 15.95 3.19
CA ALA A 314 -0.73 15.92 1.82
C ALA A 314 -0.41 17.33 1.30
N THR A 315 -1.33 18.29 1.52
CA THR A 315 -1.12 19.69 1.13
C THR A 315 0.10 20.28 1.84
N ARG A 316 0.27 19.97 3.14
CA ARG A 316 1.42 20.45 3.90
C ARG A 316 2.72 19.78 3.47
N TYR A 317 2.70 18.48 3.22
CA TYR A 317 3.85 17.75 2.70
C TYR A 317 4.30 18.31 1.35
N LEU A 318 3.37 18.56 0.43
CA LEU A 318 3.65 19.17 -0.86
C LEU A 318 4.34 20.53 -0.72
N ALA A 319 3.94 21.34 0.26
CA ALA A 319 4.58 22.63 0.53
C ALA A 319 6.01 22.52 1.07
N GLU A 320 6.41 21.37 1.64
CA GLU A 320 7.75 21.13 2.20
C GLU A 320 8.66 20.29 1.27
N HIS A 321 8.10 19.51 0.34
CA HIS A 321 8.82 18.49 -0.44
C HIS A 321 8.64 18.56 -1.97
N ASP A 322 7.94 19.58 -2.48
CA ASP A 322 7.65 19.83 -3.92
C ASP A 322 6.81 18.76 -4.65
N ASP A 323 6.67 17.56 -4.10
CA ASP A 323 5.83 16.49 -4.65
C ASP A 323 5.13 15.64 -3.57
N LEU A 324 4.34 14.65 -4.00
CA LEU A 324 3.67 13.67 -3.14
C LEU A 324 4.35 12.29 -3.14
N ARG A 325 5.68 12.22 -3.33
CA ARG A 325 6.47 10.98 -3.17
C ARG A 325 6.73 10.71 -1.68
N VAL A 326 5.65 10.44 -0.96
CA VAL A 326 5.69 10.20 0.48
C VAL A 326 6.22 8.79 0.77
N PRO A 327 7.28 8.62 1.60
CA PRO A 327 7.74 7.29 2.02
C PRO A 327 6.64 6.53 2.77
N TYR A 328 6.50 5.22 2.54
CA TYR A 328 5.41 4.41 3.12
C TYR A 328 5.28 4.53 4.65
N GLY A 329 6.41 4.57 5.37
CA GLY A 329 6.44 4.71 6.84
C GLY A 329 6.29 6.14 7.36
N TYR A 330 6.16 7.14 6.49
CA TYR A 330 6.13 8.55 6.89
C TYR A 330 4.86 8.87 7.69
N ARG A 331 5.09 9.49 8.85
CA ARG A 331 4.07 10.03 9.75
C ARG A 331 4.30 11.53 9.91
N THR A 332 3.21 12.30 9.99
CA THR A 332 3.31 13.75 10.12
C THR A 332 3.97 14.15 11.45
N PRO A 333 4.88 15.14 11.46
CA PRO A 333 5.54 15.61 12.68
C PRO A 333 4.57 16.12 13.75
N ALA A 334 5.01 16.14 15.01
CA ALA A 334 4.22 16.65 16.14
C ALA A 334 3.79 18.13 15.98
N ALA A 335 4.57 18.91 15.21
CA ALA A 335 4.26 20.31 14.92
C ALA A 335 3.19 20.50 13.83
N TRP A 336 2.78 19.45 13.13
CA TRP A 336 1.73 19.52 12.12
C TRP A 336 0.35 19.32 12.74
N SER A 337 -0.68 19.87 12.08
CA SER A 337 -2.06 19.46 12.29
C SER A 337 -2.58 18.81 10.99
N PRO A 338 -2.90 17.52 10.98
CA PRO A 338 -2.81 16.57 12.10
C PRO A 338 -1.37 16.11 12.40
N ALA A 339 -1.04 15.91 13.68
CA ALA A 339 0.19 15.24 14.13
C ALA A 339 0.04 13.71 14.09
N ASP A 340 1.16 13.00 13.93
CA ASP A 340 1.26 11.53 13.87
C ASP A 340 0.27 10.86 12.89
N PHE A 341 -0.10 11.57 11.83
CA PHE A 341 -0.97 11.03 10.79
C PHE A 341 -0.13 10.16 9.85
N PRO A 342 -0.53 8.91 9.55
CA PRO A 342 0.23 8.00 8.71
C PRO A 342 0.07 8.34 7.21
N LEU A 343 0.58 9.48 6.80
CA LEU A 343 0.44 10.00 5.43
C LEU A 343 1.02 9.04 4.39
N GLY A 344 2.14 8.37 4.69
CA GLY A 344 2.74 7.39 3.76
C GLY A 344 1.82 6.21 3.46
N VAL A 345 1.16 5.68 4.50
CA VAL A 345 0.17 4.59 4.35
C VAL A 345 -1.07 5.10 3.63
N TRP A 346 -1.54 6.31 3.96
CA TRP A 346 -2.71 6.92 3.33
C TRP A 346 -2.52 7.14 1.81
N ILE A 347 -1.36 7.65 1.38
CA ILE A 347 -1.01 7.78 -0.05
C ILE A 347 -0.91 6.41 -0.73
N ALA A 348 -0.37 5.39 -0.05
CA ALA A 348 -0.29 4.03 -0.59
C ALA A 348 -1.69 3.39 -0.77
N ASP A 349 -2.58 3.58 0.20
CA ASP A 349 -3.97 3.11 0.12
C ASP A 349 -4.73 3.81 -1.00
N LEU A 350 -4.53 5.12 -1.18
CA LEU A 350 -5.07 5.86 -2.31
C LEU A 350 -4.68 5.24 -3.65
N ARG A 351 -3.38 4.98 -3.86
CA ARG A 351 -2.88 4.33 -5.09
C ARG A 351 -3.52 2.96 -5.27
N ARG A 352 -3.61 2.17 -4.20
CA ARG A 352 -4.23 0.84 -4.25
C ARG A 352 -5.70 0.91 -4.66
N TYR A 353 -6.50 1.76 -4.01
CA TYR A 353 -7.93 1.91 -4.34
C TYR A 353 -8.16 2.48 -5.75
N TYR A 354 -7.27 3.35 -6.24
CA TYR A 354 -7.31 3.84 -7.61
C TYR A 354 -7.10 2.69 -8.62
N HIS A 355 -6.07 1.86 -8.43
CA HIS A 355 -5.77 0.72 -9.30
C HIS A 355 -6.84 -0.39 -9.21
N GLU A 356 -7.50 -0.52 -8.05
CA GLU A 356 -8.65 -1.42 -7.86
C GLU A 356 -9.96 -0.86 -8.46
N GLY A 357 -9.99 0.41 -8.86
CA GLY A 357 -11.19 1.08 -9.38
C GLY A 357 -12.28 1.31 -8.33
N THR A 358 -11.92 1.31 -7.04
CA THR A 358 -12.85 1.45 -5.89
C THR A 358 -12.81 2.84 -5.27
N LEU A 359 -11.89 3.70 -5.70
CA LEU A 359 -11.77 5.08 -5.21
C LEU A 359 -12.86 5.98 -5.83
N ASP A 360 -13.53 6.74 -4.96
CA ASP A 360 -14.57 7.69 -5.35
C ASP A 360 -14.04 8.76 -6.34
N PRO A 361 -14.77 9.08 -7.44
CA PRO A 361 -14.33 10.06 -8.43
C PRO A 361 -14.02 11.45 -7.87
N ASP A 362 -14.79 11.94 -6.90
CA ASP A 362 -14.55 13.26 -6.29
C ASP A 362 -13.24 13.25 -5.49
N ARG A 363 -12.89 12.10 -4.90
CA ARG A 363 -11.62 11.91 -4.18
C ARG A 363 -10.44 11.88 -5.15
N ILE A 364 -10.60 11.24 -6.30
CA ILE A 364 -9.60 11.27 -7.39
C ILE A 364 -9.34 12.73 -7.78
N GLU A 365 -10.38 13.47 -8.15
CA GLU A 365 -10.26 14.87 -8.59
C GLU A 365 -9.58 15.75 -7.52
N GLN A 366 -9.95 15.60 -6.24
CA GLN A 366 -9.32 16.36 -5.15
C GLN A 366 -7.83 16.07 -5.00
N THR A 367 -7.42 14.80 -5.11
CA THR A 367 -6.01 14.42 -5.00
C THR A 367 -5.20 14.78 -6.25
N GLU A 368 -5.79 14.72 -7.45
CA GLU A 368 -5.15 15.18 -8.69
C GLU A 368 -4.87 16.68 -8.67
N LYS A 369 -5.75 17.49 -8.07
CA LYS A 369 -5.49 18.92 -7.82
C LYS A 369 -4.27 19.17 -6.92
N LEU A 370 -3.87 18.19 -6.11
CA LEU A 370 -2.65 18.25 -5.28
C LEU A 370 -1.42 17.66 -6.00
N GLY A 371 -1.53 17.27 -7.28
CA GLY A 371 -0.43 16.66 -8.02
C GLY A 371 -0.18 15.19 -7.67
N MET A 372 -1.24 14.45 -7.32
CA MET A 372 -1.13 13.03 -6.96
C MET A 372 -0.49 12.19 -8.08
N ILE A 373 0.58 11.47 -7.73
CA ILE A 373 1.26 10.51 -8.61
C ILE A 373 0.68 9.11 -8.34
N TRP A 374 -0.21 8.64 -9.22
CA TRP A 374 -0.85 7.32 -9.12
C TRP A 374 0.11 6.16 -9.45
N SER A 375 1.08 6.41 -10.33
CA SER A 375 2.07 5.46 -10.79
C SER A 375 3.39 6.17 -11.05
N GLU A 376 4.40 5.89 -10.22
CA GLU A 376 5.74 6.47 -10.39
C GLU A 376 6.40 6.00 -11.70
N PHE A 377 6.04 4.82 -12.18
CA PHE A 377 6.52 4.29 -13.46
C PHE A 377 5.92 5.01 -14.67
N ASP A 378 4.68 5.48 -14.57
CA ASP A 378 4.04 6.25 -15.64
C ASP A 378 4.55 7.69 -15.62
N ALA A 379 4.61 8.33 -14.45
CA ALA A 379 5.20 9.66 -14.32
C ALA A 379 6.65 9.72 -14.82
N ALA A 380 7.49 8.74 -14.47
CA ALA A 380 8.87 8.67 -14.97
C ALA A 380 8.95 8.44 -16.49
N PHE A 381 7.98 7.71 -17.06
CA PHE A 381 7.91 7.54 -18.50
C PHE A 381 7.47 8.84 -19.20
N GLU A 382 6.46 9.54 -18.67
CA GLU A 382 5.99 10.82 -19.20
C GLU A 382 7.08 11.89 -19.14
N GLU A 383 7.82 11.98 -18.04
CA GLU A 383 8.98 12.87 -17.90
C GLU A 383 10.05 12.54 -18.95
N GLY A 384 10.35 11.26 -19.13
CA GLY A 384 11.30 10.81 -20.16
C GLY A 384 10.82 11.06 -21.58
N LEU A 385 9.51 10.92 -21.83
CA LEU A 385 8.88 11.21 -23.12
C LEU A 385 8.93 12.71 -23.42
N ALA A 386 8.66 13.57 -22.43
CA ALA A 386 8.77 15.02 -22.56
C ALA A 386 10.22 15.45 -22.85
N ALA A 387 11.20 14.90 -22.11
CA ALA A 387 12.61 15.14 -22.36
C ALA A 387 13.05 14.65 -23.75
N ALA A 388 12.52 13.50 -24.20
CA ALA A 388 12.75 12.96 -25.54
C ALA A 388 12.16 13.88 -26.63
N ALA A 389 10.94 14.38 -26.45
CA ALA A 389 10.31 15.32 -27.37
C ALA A 389 11.09 16.65 -27.47
N ALA A 390 11.49 17.21 -26.32
CA ALA A 390 12.28 18.44 -26.26
C ALA A 390 13.69 18.26 -26.86
N TRP A 391 14.30 17.09 -26.66
CA TRP A 391 15.54 16.71 -27.34
C TRP A 391 15.34 16.66 -28.86
N ALA A 392 14.31 15.96 -29.34
CA ALA A 392 14.04 15.83 -30.77
C ALA A 392 13.75 17.18 -31.45
N ALA A 393 13.10 18.11 -30.73
CA ALA A 393 12.84 19.46 -31.22
C ALA A 393 14.12 20.31 -31.36
N SER A 394 15.13 20.06 -30.52
CA SER A 394 16.39 20.82 -30.50
C SER A 394 17.51 20.20 -31.33
N HIS A 395 17.40 18.92 -31.72
CA HIS A 395 18.45 18.18 -32.41
C HIS A 395 17.98 17.55 -33.72
N HIS A 396 18.81 17.67 -34.75
CA HIS A 396 18.52 17.14 -36.09
C HIS A 396 18.58 15.60 -36.20
N VAL A 397 18.99 14.92 -35.12
CA VAL A 397 19.07 13.46 -35.06
C VAL A 397 17.80 12.84 -34.50
N GLY A 398 16.74 13.61 -34.21
CA GLY A 398 15.51 13.10 -33.58
C GLY A 398 15.82 12.31 -32.32
N LEU A 399 15.19 11.14 -32.15
CA LEU A 399 15.46 10.25 -31.02
C LEU A 399 16.66 9.31 -31.22
N ALA A 400 17.52 9.53 -32.22
CA ALA A 400 18.75 8.75 -32.42
C ALA A 400 19.90 9.29 -31.55
N THR A 401 19.68 9.30 -30.24
CA THR A 401 20.57 9.93 -29.25
C THR A 401 21.81 9.07 -28.94
N PRO A 402 22.96 9.70 -28.64
CA PRO A 402 24.01 9.08 -27.84
C PRO A 402 23.48 8.55 -26.50
N THR A 403 24.12 7.52 -25.93
CA THR A 403 23.67 6.92 -24.66
C THR A 403 23.90 7.83 -23.46
N ASP A 404 24.92 8.68 -23.53
CA ASP A 404 25.32 9.67 -22.52
C ASP A 404 24.65 11.04 -22.71
N ALA A 405 23.71 11.16 -23.65
CA ALA A 405 22.98 12.40 -23.90
C ALA A 405 22.13 12.83 -22.70
N MET A 406 22.20 14.12 -22.38
CA MET A 406 21.46 14.80 -21.31
C MET A 406 20.56 15.89 -21.90
N HIS A 407 19.32 16.02 -21.41
CA HIS A 407 18.46 17.16 -21.68
C HIS A 407 18.16 17.88 -20.36
N GLY A 408 18.79 19.04 -20.14
CA GLY A 408 18.89 19.59 -18.79
C GLY A 408 19.62 18.61 -17.88
N ASP A 409 19.00 18.25 -16.76
CA ASP A 409 19.50 17.24 -15.81
C ASP A 409 18.98 15.82 -16.11
N TYR A 410 18.15 15.65 -17.14
CA TYR A 410 17.53 14.36 -17.46
C TYR A 410 18.39 13.51 -18.41
N PRO A 411 18.74 12.25 -18.06
CA PRO A 411 19.56 11.36 -18.89
C PRO A 411 18.77 10.72 -20.04
N VAL A 412 18.36 11.54 -21.00
CA VAL A 412 17.51 11.16 -22.14
C VAL A 412 18.12 10.02 -22.98
N GLY A 413 19.45 9.97 -23.11
CA GLY A 413 20.15 8.92 -23.83
C GLY A 413 19.97 7.53 -23.19
N LYS A 414 20.05 7.47 -21.86
CA LYS A 414 19.85 6.24 -21.08
C LYS A 414 18.38 5.83 -21.09
N PHE A 415 17.47 6.79 -20.92
CA PHE A 415 16.03 6.55 -21.04
C PHE A 415 15.70 5.89 -22.38
N LEU A 416 16.06 6.51 -23.52
CA LEU A 416 15.78 5.96 -24.85
C LEU A 416 16.46 4.61 -25.09
N SER A 417 17.66 4.39 -24.54
CA SER A 417 18.32 3.08 -24.60
C SER A 417 17.49 1.99 -23.90
N ASN A 418 16.96 2.29 -22.71
CA ASN A 418 16.09 1.38 -21.97
C ASN A 418 14.78 1.12 -22.72
N GLN A 419 14.16 2.17 -23.28
CA GLN A 419 12.94 2.04 -24.06
C GLN A 419 13.15 1.15 -25.30
N ARG A 420 14.28 1.25 -25.99
CA ARG A 420 14.61 0.38 -27.13
C ARG A 420 14.81 -1.07 -26.71
N ALA A 421 15.43 -1.31 -25.55
CA ALA A 421 15.56 -2.66 -25.00
C ALA A 421 14.18 -3.27 -24.67
N ALA A 422 13.30 -2.48 -24.04
CA ALA A 422 11.92 -2.87 -23.73
C ALA A 422 11.08 -3.14 -25.00
N ALA A 423 11.23 -2.33 -26.04
CA ALA A 423 10.55 -2.51 -27.32
C ALA A 423 11.02 -3.79 -28.05
N ARG A 424 12.33 -4.06 -28.07
CA ARG A 424 12.88 -5.31 -28.63
C ARG A 424 12.43 -6.53 -27.82
N ARG A 425 12.31 -6.39 -26.50
CA ARG A 425 11.78 -7.46 -25.65
C ARG A 425 10.33 -7.79 -26.00
N ALA A 426 9.50 -6.76 -26.23
CA ALA A 426 8.12 -6.95 -26.68
C ALA A 426 8.07 -7.68 -28.05
N GLU A 427 8.92 -7.31 -29.00
CA GLU A 427 9.01 -7.99 -30.32
C GLU A 427 9.41 -9.47 -30.18
N VAL A 428 10.40 -9.78 -29.33
CA VAL A 428 10.82 -11.16 -29.05
C VAL A 428 9.66 -11.98 -28.45
N LEU A 429 8.95 -11.41 -27.47
CA LEU A 429 7.79 -12.07 -26.86
C LEU A 429 6.70 -12.34 -27.89
N ALA A 430 6.35 -11.34 -28.72
CA ALA A 430 5.36 -11.48 -29.77
C ALA A 430 5.75 -12.56 -30.80
N HIS A 431 7.02 -12.62 -31.20
CA HIS A 431 7.53 -13.64 -32.12
C HIS A 431 7.41 -15.05 -31.53
N HIS A 432 7.83 -15.24 -30.27
CA HIS A 432 7.73 -16.53 -29.59
C HIS A 432 6.28 -16.97 -29.38
N GLN A 433 5.39 -16.04 -29.01
CA GLN A 433 3.96 -16.29 -28.88
C GLN A 433 3.35 -16.72 -30.22
N ALA A 434 3.66 -16.03 -31.32
CA ALA A 434 3.20 -16.40 -32.66
C ALA A 434 3.75 -17.75 -33.13
N ALA A 435 4.96 -18.11 -32.72
CA ALA A 435 5.58 -19.40 -33.00
C ALA A 435 5.15 -20.53 -32.05
N GLY A 436 4.36 -20.24 -31.00
CA GLY A 436 3.97 -21.23 -29.98
C GLY A 436 5.14 -21.73 -29.13
N THR A 437 6.19 -20.93 -28.95
CA THR A 437 7.40 -21.29 -28.20
C THR A 437 7.57 -20.41 -26.98
N THR A 438 8.34 -20.87 -25.99
CA THR A 438 8.66 -20.08 -24.81
C THR A 438 9.81 -19.13 -25.10
N ALA A 439 9.63 -17.85 -24.79
CA ALA A 439 10.70 -16.87 -24.93
C ALA A 439 11.76 -17.06 -23.82
N PRO A 440 13.02 -16.70 -24.08
CA PRO A 440 14.06 -16.70 -23.04
C PRO A 440 13.69 -15.81 -21.86
N ASP A 441 14.15 -16.18 -20.67
CA ASP A 441 14.03 -15.38 -19.47
C ASP A 441 14.80 -14.06 -19.63
N SER A 442 14.19 -12.97 -19.13
CA SER A 442 14.79 -11.64 -19.14
C SER A 442 14.18 -10.81 -18.02
N THR A 443 15.00 -9.98 -17.38
CA THR A 443 14.57 -9.00 -16.37
C THR A 443 14.00 -7.73 -17.00
N THR A 444 14.08 -7.57 -18.32
CA THR A 444 13.55 -6.41 -19.04
C THR A 444 12.04 -6.53 -19.18
N ILE A 445 11.31 -5.54 -18.66
CA ILE A 445 9.86 -5.44 -18.82
C ILE A 445 9.56 -5.02 -20.28
N PRO A 446 8.65 -5.73 -21.00
CA PRO A 446 8.30 -5.35 -22.36
C PRO A 446 7.60 -3.99 -22.40
N LEU A 447 7.88 -3.21 -23.44
CA LEU A 447 7.21 -1.93 -23.66
C LEU A 447 5.75 -2.18 -24.08
N SER A 448 4.80 -1.45 -23.50
CA SER A 448 3.40 -1.49 -23.92
C SER A 448 3.20 -0.80 -25.28
N ASP A 449 2.15 -1.20 -26.00
CA ASP A 449 1.83 -0.64 -27.32
C ASP A 449 1.60 0.87 -27.26
N GLY A 450 0.91 1.38 -26.24
CA GLY A 450 0.68 2.82 -26.06
C GLY A 450 1.97 3.60 -25.85
N ARG A 451 2.92 3.07 -25.05
CA ARG A 451 4.22 3.72 -24.83
C ARG A 451 5.11 3.64 -26.07
N ARG A 452 5.01 2.57 -26.86
CA ARG A 452 5.67 2.48 -28.17
C ARG A 452 5.11 3.54 -29.12
N GLN A 453 3.80 3.63 -29.24
CA GLN A 453 3.14 4.61 -30.12
C GLN A 453 3.57 6.04 -29.78
N ALA A 454 3.58 6.40 -28.49
CA ALA A 454 3.99 7.73 -28.04
C ALA A 454 5.44 8.11 -28.46
N LEU A 455 6.36 7.14 -28.49
CA LEU A 455 7.73 7.37 -28.99
C LEU A 455 7.79 7.43 -30.52
N GLU A 456 6.97 6.63 -31.21
CA GLU A 456 6.85 6.65 -32.68
C GLU A 456 6.25 7.95 -33.20
N ASP A 457 5.32 8.55 -32.45
CA ASP A 457 4.72 9.86 -32.78
C ASP A 457 5.76 11.00 -32.75
N ILE A 458 6.77 10.90 -31.87
CA ILE A 458 7.89 11.84 -31.84
C ILE A 458 8.87 11.54 -32.98
N ASP A 459 9.22 10.27 -33.16
CA ASP A 459 10.17 9.84 -34.18
C ASP A 459 9.94 8.38 -34.59
N PRO A 460 9.38 8.11 -35.78
CA PRO A 460 9.13 6.74 -36.25
C PRO A 460 10.41 5.89 -36.35
N GLY A 461 11.58 6.52 -36.46
CA GLY A 461 12.88 5.85 -36.53
C GLY A 461 13.59 5.73 -35.18
N TRP A 462 12.90 5.84 -34.05
CA TRP A 462 13.52 5.83 -32.71
C TRP A 462 14.12 4.47 -32.32
N CYS A 463 13.53 3.35 -32.77
CA CYS A 463 13.98 1.98 -32.49
C CYS A 463 14.27 1.19 -33.79
N PRO A 464 15.34 1.52 -34.52
CA PRO A 464 15.66 0.83 -35.76
C PRO A 464 16.18 -0.61 -35.52
N PRO A 465 16.08 -1.50 -36.52
CA PRO A 465 16.62 -2.86 -36.45
C PRO A 465 18.16 -2.93 -36.60
N TRP A 466 18.83 -1.78 -36.75
CA TRP A 466 20.30 -1.64 -36.82
C TRP A 466 20.84 -0.83 -35.64
N PRO A 467 22.17 -0.74 -35.46
CA PRO A 467 22.76 0.05 -34.37
C PRO A 467 22.33 1.51 -34.40
N ILE A 468 22.00 2.08 -33.23
CA ILE A 468 21.50 3.46 -33.16
C ILE A 468 22.55 4.48 -33.62
N ASP A 469 23.84 4.21 -33.42
CA ASP A 469 24.89 5.06 -33.94
C ASP A 469 24.83 5.17 -35.46
N TRP A 470 24.51 4.08 -36.18
CA TRP A 470 24.33 4.14 -37.63
C TRP A 470 23.19 5.08 -38.01
N GLN A 471 22.05 5.00 -37.31
CA GLN A 471 20.89 5.88 -37.51
C GLN A 471 21.26 7.35 -37.26
N ARG A 472 22.03 7.63 -36.19
CA ARG A 472 22.51 8.96 -35.85
C ARG A 472 23.38 9.55 -36.96
N HIS A 473 24.40 8.83 -37.42
CA HIS A 473 25.29 9.28 -38.49
C HIS A 473 24.54 9.51 -39.80
N PHE A 474 23.60 8.62 -40.14
CA PHE A 474 22.74 8.79 -41.29
C PHE A 474 21.94 10.10 -41.23
N ARG A 475 21.30 10.40 -40.09
CA ARG A 475 20.52 11.63 -39.91
C ARG A 475 21.38 12.89 -39.96
N LEU A 476 22.58 12.86 -39.37
CA LEU A 476 23.54 13.97 -39.48
C LEU A 476 23.95 14.21 -40.94
N ALA A 477 24.28 13.15 -41.69
CA ALA A 477 24.61 13.25 -43.11
C ALA A 477 23.42 13.77 -43.92
N TRP A 478 22.22 13.28 -43.64
CA TRP A 478 20.99 13.68 -44.32
C TRP A 478 20.63 15.14 -44.09
N HIS A 479 20.72 15.61 -42.84
CA HIS A 479 20.52 17.01 -42.49
C HIS A 479 21.57 17.92 -43.15
N HIS A 480 22.84 17.52 -43.12
CA HIS A 480 23.90 18.27 -43.80
C HIS A 480 23.65 18.35 -45.31
N ARG A 481 23.22 17.26 -45.95
CA ARG A 481 22.89 17.26 -47.37
C ARG A 481 21.75 18.23 -47.69
N GLN A 482 20.72 18.28 -46.85
CA GLN A 482 19.58 19.20 -47.04
C GLN A 482 19.99 20.67 -46.91
N THR A 483 20.94 20.98 -46.03
CA THR A 483 21.36 22.36 -45.75
C THR A 483 22.49 22.85 -46.67
N SER A 484 23.47 22.00 -46.98
CA SER A 484 24.71 22.38 -47.70
C SER A 484 24.77 21.86 -49.14
N GLY A 485 23.84 20.99 -49.55
CA GLY A 485 23.73 20.43 -50.91
C GLY A 485 24.81 19.40 -51.28
N THR A 486 25.94 19.34 -50.57
CA THR A 486 27.06 18.42 -50.82
C THR A 486 27.43 17.64 -49.57
N LEU A 487 27.89 16.39 -49.75
CA LEU A 487 28.35 15.52 -48.67
C LEU A 487 29.89 15.52 -48.60
N PRO A 488 30.49 15.36 -47.41
CA PRO A 488 31.94 15.28 -47.25
C PRO A 488 32.50 14.05 -47.97
N THR A 489 33.62 14.23 -48.66
CA THR A 489 34.31 13.18 -49.42
C THR A 489 35.56 12.67 -48.72
N LYS A 490 36.06 13.42 -47.73
CA LYS A 490 37.27 13.09 -46.96
C LYS A 490 36.99 12.96 -45.48
N THR A 491 37.79 12.14 -44.81
CA THR A 491 37.84 12.06 -43.34
C THR A 491 38.18 13.44 -42.77
N GLY A 492 37.46 13.87 -41.74
CA GLY A 492 37.65 15.15 -41.06
C GLY A 492 37.04 16.38 -41.74
N GLU A 493 36.45 16.26 -42.95
CA GLU A 493 35.79 17.41 -43.61
C GLU A 493 34.53 17.88 -42.87
N LEU A 494 33.84 16.97 -42.19
CA LEU A 494 32.66 17.27 -41.40
C LEU A 494 32.63 16.40 -40.15
N VAL A 495 32.80 17.04 -39.00
CA VAL A 495 32.64 16.44 -37.68
C VAL A 495 31.50 17.16 -36.96
N VAL A 496 30.43 16.43 -36.66
CA VAL A 496 29.27 16.97 -35.92
C VAL A 496 29.05 16.08 -34.71
N ASP A 497 29.01 16.66 -33.51
CA ASP A 497 28.84 15.95 -32.24
C ASP A 497 29.82 14.78 -32.06
N GLY A 498 31.09 15.01 -32.46
CA GLY A 498 32.15 13.99 -32.42
C GLY A 498 32.06 12.90 -33.51
N ALA A 499 31.05 12.93 -34.37
CA ALA A 499 30.88 12.01 -35.48
C ALA A 499 31.52 12.54 -36.77
N ASP A 500 32.56 11.86 -37.25
CA ASP A 500 33.18 12.13 -38.57
C ASP A 500 32.34 11.52 -39.70
N ILE A 501 31.57 12.38 -40.37
CA ILE A 501 30.62 11.97 -41.40
C ILE A 501 31.34 11.51 -42.67
N GLY A 502 32.45 12.14 -43.05
CA GLY A 502 33.22 11.74 -44.24
C GLY A 502 33.85 10.35 -44.08
N LYS A 503 34.40 10.07 -42.90
CA LYS A 503 34.89 8.73 -42.53
C LYS A 503 33.75 7.70 -42.53
N TRP A 504 32.59 8.06 -41.98
CA TRP A 504 31.44 7.16 -41.93
C TRP A 504 30.92 6.83 -43.33
N LEU A 505 30.72 7.84 -44.21
CA LEU A 505 30.27 7.63 -45.60
C LEU A 505 31.24 6.76 -46.40
N THR A 506 32.54 6.98 -46.26
CA THR A 506 33.58 6.12 -46.89
C THR A 506 33.47 4.67 -46.41
N THR A 507 33.21 4.48 -45.12
CA THR A 507 33.02 3.15 -44.54
C THR A 507 31.76 2.48 -45.09
N GLN A 508 30.64 3.21 -45.18
CA GLN A 508 29.39 2.69 -45.73
C GLN A 508 29.52 2.34 -47.22
N ALA A 509 30.20 3.16 -48.02
CA ALA A 509 30.39 2.92 -49.45
C ALA A 509 31.21 1.63 -49.72
N ARG A 510 32.22 1.35 -48.89
CA ARG A 510 33.04 0.13 -48.97
C ARG A 510 32.32 -1.12 -48.49
N ALA A 511 31.52 -0.99 -47.43
CA ALA A 511 30.79 -2.09 -46.81
C ALA A 511 29.35 -2.23 -47.33
N PHE A 512 29.01 -1.57 -48.45
CA PHE A 512 27.63 -1.43 -48.94
C PHE A 512 26.89 -2.76 -49.09
N ASN A 513 27.58 -3.81 -49.56
CA ASN A 513 27.01 -5.15 -49.74
C ASN A 513 26.72 -5.91 -48.43
N LYS A 514 27.17 -5.39 -47.27
CA LYS A 514 26.87 -5.96 -45.94
C LYS A 514 25.68 -5.29 -45.26
N LEU A 515 25.19 -4.18 -45.81
CA LEU A 515 24.07 -3.42 -45.25
C LEU A 515 22.74 -4.07 -45.61
N THR A 516 21.71 -3.86 -44.79
CA THR A 516 20.35 -4.33 -45.09
C THR A 516 19.81 -3.63 -46.34
N VAL A 517 18.79 -4.22 -46.99
CA VAL A 517 18.16 -3.61 -48.17
C VAL A 517 17.66 -2.20 -47.87
N THR A 518 17.06 -1.99 -46.70
CA THR A 518 16.60 -0.68 -46.23
C THR A 518 17.75 0.31 -46.08
N GLN A 519 18.86 -0.09 -45.45
CA GLN A 519 20.03 0.79 -45.31
C GLN A 519 20.65 1.14 -46.66
N GLN A 520 20.74 0.18 -47.58
CA GLN A 520 21.22 0.42 -48.94
C GLN A 520 20.35 1.46 -49.66
N TRP A 521 19.03 1.30 -49.60
CA TRP A 521 18.07 2.25 -50.18
C TRP A 521 18.16 3.63 -49.52
N MET A 522 18.29 3.71 -48.20
CA MET A 522 18.48 4.98 -47.51
C MET A 522 19.75 5.70 -48.01
N LEU A 523 20.88 5.00 -48.08
CA LEU A 523 22.15 5.61 -48.52
C LEU A 523 22.12 6.05 -49.99
N THR A 524 21.58 5.24 -50.90
CA THR A 524 21.56 5.60 -52.33
C THR A 524 20.43 6.58 -52.65
N GLY A 525 19.23 6.31 -52.16
CA GLY A 525 18.03 7.09 -52.44
C GLY A 525 18.04 8.45 -51.75
N THR A 526 18.35 8.50 -50.45
CA THR A 526 18.25 9.76 -49.66
C THR A 526 19.56 10.52 -49.55
N LEU A 527 20.72 9.84 -49.60
CA LEU A 527 22.05 10.48 -49.54
C LEU A 527 22.76 10.54 -50.89
N GLY A 528 22.33 9.80 -51.91
CA GLY A 528 23.00 9.78 -53.21
C GLY A 528 24.39 9.13 -53.14
N LEU A 529 24.63 8.29 -52.12
CA LEU A 529 25.91 7.64 -51.93
C LEU A 529 26.17 6.67 -53.09
N THR A 530 27.33 6.79 -53.73
CA THR A 530 27.77 5.83 -54.76
C THR A 530 28.54 4.70 -54.09
N PRO A 531 28.07 3.44 -54.15
CA PRO A 531 28.80 2.29 -53.62
C PRO A 531 30.17 2.18 -54.29
N THR A 532 31.21 1.95 -53.49
CA THR A 532 32.54 1.58 -53.97
C THR A 532 32.85 0.20 -53.40
N PRO A 533 32.18 -0.85 -53.91
CA PRO A 533 32.35 -2.19 -53.39
C PRO A 533 33.82 -2.57 -53.51
N THR A 534 34.46 -2.82 -52.36
CA THR A 534 35.77 -3.47 -52.38
C THR A 534 35.54 -4.89 -52.89
N PRO A 535 36.28 -5.38 -53.90
CA PRO A 535 36.13 -6.75 -54.35
C PRO A 535 36.28 -7.66 -53.13
N ALA A 536 35.30 -8.55 -52.92
CA ALA A 536 35.35 -9.48 -51.81
C ALA A 536 36.68 -10.27 -51.93
N PRO A 537 37.52 -10.31 -50.88
CA PRO A 537 38.73 -11.10 -50.94
C PRO A 537 38.35 -12.54 -51.28
N ARG A 538 39.00 -13.11 -52.29
CA ARG A 538 38.77 -14.49 -52.71
C ARG A 538 38.88 -15.39 -51.48
N LYS A 539 37.79 -16.06 -51.12
CA LYS A 539 37.84 -17.06 -50.03
C LYS A 539 38.72 -18.20 -50.50
N LEU A 540 39.93 -18.31 -49.96
CA LEU A 540 40.80 -19.45 -50.16
C LEU A 540 40.08 -20.71 -49.65
N SER A 541 40.06 -21.77 -50.46
CA SER A 541 39.56 -23.08 -50.04
C SER A 541 40.39 -23.63 -48.88
N ARG A 542 39.84 -24.58 -48.13
CA ARG A 542 40.55 -25.23 -47.02
C ARG A 542 41.87 -25.90 -47.48
N ALA A 543 41.90 -26.42 -48.70
CA ALA A 543 43.09 -27.00 -49.30
C ALA A 543 44.15 -25.93 -49.59
N GLU A 544 43.77 -24.79 -50.18
CA GLU A 544 44.68 -23.67 -50.45
C GLU A 544 45.24 -23.04 -49.17
N GLN A 545 44.40 -22.83 -48.15
CA GLN A 545 44.84 -22.31 -46.84
C GLN A 545 45.85 -23.26 -46.18
N ARG A 546 45.62 -24.57 -46.28
CA ARG A 546 46.53 -25.59 -45.76
C ARG A 546 47.86 -25.61 -46.53
N ALA A 547 47.82 -25.49 -47.86
CA ALA A 547 49.01 -25.44 -48.69
C ALA A 547 49.87 -24.21 -48.35
N LEU A 548 49.26 -23.02 -48.23
CA LEU A 548 49.95 -21.78 -47.84
C LEU A 548 50.54 -21.86 -46.44
N SER A 549 49.81 -22.45 -45.48
CA SER A 549 50.32 -22.62 -44.11
C SER A 549 51.48 -23.61 -44.03
N LEU A 550 51.47 -24.67 -44.85
CA LEU A 550 52.60 -25.59 -44.98
C LEU A 550 53.80 -24.96 -45.69
N ALA A 551 53.58 -24.13 -46.71
CA ALA A 551 54.64 -23.35 -47.35
C ALA A 551 55.29 -22.39 -46.34
N ALA A 552 54.49 -21.67 -45.56
CA ALA A 552 54.96 -20.84 -44.45
C ALA A 552 55.75 -21.63 -43.42
N ALA A 553 55.27 -22.81 -43.00
CA ALA A 553 55.99 -23.66 -42.06
C ALA A 553 57.36 -24.11 -42.61
N ARG A 554 57.43 -24.49 -43.89
CA ARG A 554 58.68 -24.86 -44.55
C ARG A 554 59.64 -23.69 -44.67
N GLN A 555 59.15 -22.50 -45.04
CA GLN A 555 59.97 -21.30 -45.15
C GLN A 555 60.54 -20.89 -43.78
N PHE A 556 59.69 -20.87 -42.75
CA PHE A 556 60.12 -20.58 -41.38
C PHE A 556 61.17 -21.59 -40.91
N HIS A 557 60.93 -22.88 -41.12
CA HIS A 557 61.90 -23.93 -40.75
C HIS A 557 63.21 -23.81 -41.54
N ALA A 558 63.16 -23.47 -42.82
CA ALA A 558 64.37 -23.26 -43.62
C ALA A 558 65.22 -22.09 -43.11
N ARG A 559 64.58 -21.06 -42.54
CA ARG A 559 65.26 -19.90 -41.96
C ARG A 559 65.76 -20.13 -40.54
N GLU A 560 64.93 -20.69 -39.67
CA GLU A 560 65.19 -20.79 -38.22
C GLU A 560 65.67 -22.18 -37.77
N GLY A 561 65.57 -23.19 -38.63
CA GLY A 561 65.95 -24.58 -38.33
C GLY A 561 65.01 -25.31 -37.36
N HIS A 562 63.90 -24.68 -36.94
CA HIS A 562 62.91 -25.25 -36.03
C HIS A 562 61.49 -24.75 -36.33
N LEU A 563 60.48 -25.33 -35.68
CA LEU A 563 59.07 -24.93 -35.82
C LEU A 563 58.45 -24.34 -34.53
N ASP A 564 59.28 -23.80 -33.66
CA ASP A 564 58.85 -23.04 -32.47
C ASP A 564 58.47 -21.60 -32.85
N VAL A 565 57.29 -21.46 -33.43
CA VAL A 565 56.75 -20.20 -33.96
C VAL A 565 55.98 -19.44 -32.88
N PRO A 566 56.30 -18.17 -32.57
CA PRO A 566 55.52 -17.34 -31.66
C PRO A 566 54.05 -17.20 -32.10
N ARG A 567 53.08 -17.22 -31.17
CA ARG A 567 51.64 -17.23 -31.50
C ARG A 567 51.18 -16.10 -32.44
N THR A 568 51.81 -14.94 -32.33
CA THR A 568 51.49 -13.75 -33.14
C THR A 568 52.27 -13.65 -34.44
N HIS A 569 53.24 -14.55 -34.67
CA HIS A 569 54.11 -14.52 -35.84
C HIS A 569 53.33 -14.70 -37.15
N ARG A 570 53.70 -13.88 -38.13
CA ARG A 570 53.20 -13.93 -39.50
C ARG A 570 54.38 -14.16 -40.44
N GLU A 571 54.22 -15.13 -41.33
CA GLU A 571 55.25 -15.51 -42.29
C GLU A 571 54.83 -15.01 -43.69
N PRO A 572 55.68 -14.20 -44.36
CA PRO A 572 55.39 -13.71 -45.70
C PRO A 572 55.57 -14.82 -46.74
N ILE A 573 54.52 -15.16 -47.48
CA ILE A 573 54.57 -16.10 -48.62
C ILE A 573 54.05 -15.38 -49.85
N ASP A 574 54.90 -15.19 -50.86
CA ASP A 574 54.58 -14.54 -52.15
C ASP A 574 53.80 -13.22 -51.97
N GLY A 575 54.25 -12.37 -51.03
CA GLY A 575 53.61 -11.08 -50.72
C GLY A 575 52.35 -11.15 -49.85
N THR A 576 51.96 -12.34 -49.38
CA THR A 576 50.83 -12.54 -48.47
C THR A 576 51.30 -12.93 -47.07
N GLU A 577 50.85 -12.19 -46.05
CA GLU A 577 51.17 -12.47 -44.64
C GLU A 577 50.31 -13.62 -44.08
N ILE A 578 50.92 -14.79 -43.89
CA ILE A 578 50.25 -15.98 -43.35
C ILE A 578 50.44 -16.05 -41.84
N GLY A 579 49.35 -16.15 -41.08
CA GLY A 579 49.38 -16.27 -39.61
C GLY A 579 49.88 -17.63 -39.11
N LEU A 580 51.16 -17.93 -39.37
CA LEU A 580 51.79 -19.22 -39.09
C LEU A 580 51.73 -19.59 -37.60
N GLY A 581 51.99 -18.63 -36.70
CA GLY A 581 51.99 -18.89 -35.25
C GLY A 581 50.64 -19.34 -34.71
N ALA A 582 49.56 -18.70 -35.13
CA ALA A 582 48.20 -19.09 -34.73
C ALA A 582 47.81 -20.45 -35.33
N TRP A 583 48.24 -20.72 -36.56
CA TRP A 583 47.97 -21.99 -37.24
C TRP A 583 48.70 -23.16 -36.56
N ILE A 584 50.00 -23.05 -36.28
CA ILE A 584 50.77 -24.08 -35.56
C ILE A 584 50.15 -24.39 -34.21
N ASN A 585 49.75 -23.37 -33.43
CA ASN A 585 49.08 -23.57 -32.15
C ASN A 585 47.74 -24.30 -32.29
N ASN A 586 46.92 -23.97 -33.29
CA ASN A 586 45.65 -24.66 -33.53
C ASN A 586 45.86 -26.13 -33.95
N VAL A 587 46.86 -26.38 -34.80
CA VAL A 587 47.24 -27.74 -35.20
C VAL A 587 47.72 -28.57 -34.01
N ARG A 588 48.55 -28.00 -33.11
CA ARG A 588 48.95 -28.65 -31.84
C ARG A 588 47.74 -28.95 -30.95
N ALA A 589 46.92 -27.94 -30.68
CA ALA A 589 45.74 -28.08 -29.81
C ALA A 589 44.74 -29.14 -30.30
N ARG A 590 44.73 -29.40 -31.61
CA ARG A 590 43.83 -30.38 -32.24
C ARG A 590 44.57 -31.62 -32.75
N GLN A 591 45.74 -31.95 -32.21
CA GLN A 591 46.59 -33.05 -32.69
C GLN A 591 45.81 -34.34 -32.96
N ALA A 592 44.94 -34.78 -32.05
CA ALA A 592 44.18 -36.02 -32.18
C ALA A 592 43.28 -36.08 -33.45
N SER A 593 42.83 -34.94 -33.95
CA SER A 593 41.94 -34.83 -35.13
C SER A 593 42.66 -34.40 -36.42
N GLN A 594 43.98 -34.24 -36.39
CA GLN A 594 44.74 -33.87 -37.59
C GLN A 594 44.97 -35.08 -38.52
N PRO A 595 44.92 -34.89 -39.85
CA PRO A 595 45.30 -35.92 -40.81
C PRO A 595 46.74 -36.41 -40.62
N GLU A 596 46.97 -37.71 -40.80
CA GLU A 596 48.29 -38.34 -40.60
C GLU A 596 49.37 -37.77 -41.51
N ASP A 597 49.03 -37.41 -42.75
CA ASP A 597 49.96 -36.80 -43.71
C ASP A 597 50.44 -35.41 -43.24
N LEU A 598 49.57 -34.64 -42.59
CA LEU A 598 49.91 -33.35 -41.98
C LEU A 598 50.85 -33.55 -40.79
N LYS A 599 50.51 -34.52 -39.93
CA LYS A 599 51.33 -34.83 -38.75
C LYS A 599 52.72 -35.24 -39.16
N TYR A 600 52.84 -36.15 -40.13
CA TYR A 600 54.11 -36.57 -40.69
C TYR A 600 54.91 -35.38 -41.24
N THR A 601 54.29 -34.56 -42.11
CA THR A 601 54.96 -33.41 -42.72
C THR A 601 55.50 -32.43 -41.69
N LEU A 602 54.72 -32.09 -40.66
CA LEU A 602 55.14 -31.14 -39.64
C LEU A 602 56.15 -31.73 -38.67
N THR A 603 56.05 -33.02 -38.34
CA THR A 603 57.06 -33.71 -37.52
C THR A 603 58.42 -33.74 -38.21
N THR A 604 58.45 -33.97 -39.54
CA THR A 604 59.67 -33.89 -40.34
C THR A 604 60.26 -32.48 -40.38
N LEU A 605 59.42 -31.45 -40.24
CA LEU A 605 59.84 -30.05 -40.10
C LEU A 605 60.18 -29.67 -38.64
N GLY A 606 60.46 -30.64 -37.76
CA GLY A 606 60.89 -30.39 -36.39
C GLY A 606 59.79 -29.90 -35.46
N MET A 607 58.51 -30.12 -35.78
CA MET A 607 57.40 -29.73 -34.91
C MET A 607 57.37 -30.53 -33.61
N ARG A 608 57.37 -29.82 -32.48
CA ARG A 608 57.07 -30.38 -31.17
C ARG A 608 55.56 -30.37 -30.95
N TRP A 609 55.01 -31.52 -30.63
CA TRP A 609 53.57 -31.71 -30.39
C TRP A 609 53.16 -31.52 -28.93
N SER A 610 54.13 -31.57 -28.01
CA SER A 610 53.97 -31.35 -26.57
C SER A 610 53.99 -29.87 -26.20
#